data_AF-A0A929DRT1-F1
#
_entry.id   AF-A0A929DRT1-F1
#
_cell.length_a   1.000
_cell.length_b   1.000
_cell.length_c   1.000
_cell.angle_alpha   90.00
_cell.angle_beta   90.00
_cell.angle_gamma   90.00
#
_symmetry.space_group_name_H-M   'P 1'
#
loop_
_entity.id
_entity.type
_entity.pdbx_description
1 polymer ?
#
loop_
_entity_poly.entity_id
_entity_poly.type
_entity_poly.pdbx_seq_one_letter_code
_entity_poly.pdbx_strand_id
1 'polypeptide(L)'
;MIATDGKGGVDVEIDKKQVCHYIGYDGNHKLSARISSLVDDYTKHAHQLINPLYSYIIKDVEWARGSIAFVEDSIIFKSQVVVQLLEQCQQVA
;
A
#
# COMPACT_ATOMS: atom_id res chain seq x y z
N MET A 1 20.74 -2.25 4.18
CA MET A 1 20.31 -0.84 4.09
C MET A 1 20.64 -0.35 2.69
N ILE A 2 19.74 -0.53 1.74
CA ILE A 2 19.90 0.06 0.40
C ILE A 2 19.26 1.43 0.50
N ALA A 3 20.08 2.45 0.79
CA ALA A 3 19.71 3.83 0.53
C ALA A 3 19.73 3.99 -0.99
N THR A 4 18.57 4.09 -1.62
CA THR A 4 18.51 4.53 -3.01
C THR A 4 18.78 6.03 -3.03
N ASP A 5 19.87 6.39 -3.70
CA ASP A 5 20.28 7.76 -3.98
C ASP A 5 19.11 8.56 -4.59
N GLY A 6 18.56 9.48 -3.79
CA GLY A 6 18.29 10.89 -4.12
C GLY A 6 17.65 11.33 -5.45
N LYS A 7 17.14 10.47 -6.35
CA LYS A 7 16.55 10.89 -7.64
C LYS A 7 15.45 9.98 -8.23
N GLY A 8 14.67 9.30 -7.40
CA GLY A 8 13.45 8.62 -7.81
C GLY A 8 12.38 8.73 -6.73
N GLY A 9 11.56 9.79 -6.79
CA GLY A 9 10.43 9.92 -5.87
C GLY A 9 9.48 8.73 -6.03
N VAL A 10 8.86 8.29 -4.94
CA VAL A 10 7.77 7.29 -5.02
C VAL A 10 6.65 7.90 -5.84
N ASP A 11 6.33 7.29 -6.97
CA ASP A 11 5.15 7.68 -7.72
C ASP A 11 3.93 7.13 -7.00
N VAL A 12 3.11 8.03 -6.44
CA VAL A 12 1.91 7.68 -5.70
C VAL A 12 0.71 7.97 -6.59
N GLU A 13 0.15 6.92 -7.18
CA GLU A 13 -1.12 7.02 -7.90
C GLU A 13 -2.26 7.14 -6.88
N ILE A 14 -3.02 8.23 -6.98
CA ILE A 14 -4.22 8.45 -6.15
C ILE A 14 -5.45 8.07 -6.96
N ASP A 15 -6.18 7.06 -6.49
CA ASP A 15 -7.44 6.66 -7.11
C ASP A 15 -8.54 7.69 -6.80
N LYS A 16 -8.89 8.47 -7.82
CA LYS A 16 -9.99 9.44 -7.80
C LYS A 16 -11.30 8.85 -7.28
N LYS A 17 -11.62 7.60 -7.62
CA LYS A 17 -12.88 6.97 -7.17
C LYS A 17 -12.88 6.78 -5.66
N GLN A 18 -11.74 6.39 -5.09
CA GLN A 18 -11.60 6.30 -3.63
C GLN A 18 -11.67 7.67 -2.98
N VAL A 19 -11.03 8.70 -3.55
CA VAL A 19 -11.14 10.08 -3.03
C VAL A 19 -12.60 10.51 -3.00
N CYS A 20 -13.33 10.33 -4.11
CA CYS A 20 -14.75 10.63 -4.19
C CYS A 20 -15.57 9.88 -3.12
N HIS A 21 -15.30 8.59 -2.92
CA HIS A 21 -15.95 7.78 -1.89
C HIS A 21 -15.71 8.35 -0.49
N TYR A 22 -14.47 8.67 -0.15
CA TYR A 22 -14.10 9.20 1.18
C TYR A 22 -14.67 10.59 1.46
N ILE A 23 -14.90 11.42 0.44
CA ILE A 23 -15.53 12.74 0.62
C ILE A 23 -17.06 12.70 0.52
N GLY A 24 -17.67 11.51 0.50
CA GLY A 24 -19.12 11.31 0.59
C GLY A 24 -19.85 11.15 -0.75
N TYR A 25 -19.14 11.01 -1.87
CA TYR A 25 -19.74 10.62 -3.14
C TYR A 25 -19.70 9.10 -3.29
N ASP A 26 -20.84 8.45 -3.10
CA ASP A 26 -21.00 7.06 -3.51
C ASP A 26 -21.12 6.93 -5.04
N GLY A 27 -21.05 5.69 -5.55
CA GLY A 27 -21.10 5.41 -7.00
C GLY A 27 -22.39 5.84 -7.72
N ASN A 28 -23.43 6.24 -6.99
CA ASN A 28 -24.72 6.67 -7.54
C ASN A 28 -24.88 8.20 -7.57
N HIS A 29 -23.98 8.96 -6.94
CA HIS A 29 -24.08 10.42 -6.92
C HIS A 29 -23.31 11.04 -8.09
N LYS A 30 -23.99 11.87 -8.87
CA LYS A 30 -23.37 12.60 -9.97
C LYS A 30 -22.44 13.69 -9.42
N LEU A 31 -21.14 13.50 -9.56
CA LEU A 31 -20.15 14.53 -9.27
C LEU A 31 -20.41 15.76 -10.14
N SER A 32 -20.50 16.95 -9.53
CA SER A 32 -20.52 18.19 -10.32
C SER A 32 -19.19 18.37 -11.05
N ALA A 33 -19.21 18.99 -12.23
CA ALA A 33 -18.00 19.26 -13.01
C ALA A 33 -16.96 20.05 -12.19
N ARG A 34 -17.41 20.98 -11.34
CA ARG A 34 -16.55 21.77 -10.45
C ARG A 34 -15.80 20.90 -9.45
N ILE A 35 -16.50 20.00 -8.76
CA ILE A 35 -15.87 19.12 -7.77
C ILE A 35 -14.95 18.10 -8.46
N SER A 36 -15.36 17.58 -9.62
CA SER A 36 -14.49 16.69 -10.42
C SER A 36 -13.17 17.36 -10.76
N SER A 37 -13.22 18.57 -11.30
CA SER A 37 -12.02 19.34 -11.64
C SER A 37 -11.14 19.62 -10.42
N LEU A 38 -11.74 19.87 -9.26
CA LEU A 38 -10.98 20.10 -8.03
C LEU A 38 -10.26 18.82 -7.57
N VAL A 39 -10.96 17.68 -7.56
CA VAL A 39 -10.35 16.40 -7.21
C VAL A 39 -9.22 16.05 -8.19
N ASP A 40 -9.43 16.25 -9.48
CA ASP A 40 -8.40 16.02 -10.51
C ASP A 40 -7.15 16.87 -10.27
N ASP A 41 -7.33 18.16 -9.96
CA ASP A 41 -6.23 19.09 -9.72
C ASP A 41 -5.42 18.72 -8.48
N TYR A 42 -6.07 18.44 -7.35
CA TYR A 42 -5.37 18.03 -6.12
C TYR A 42 -4.70 16.67 -6.26
N THR A 43 -5.32 15.73 -6.97
CA THR A 43 -4.75 14.40 -7.24
C THR A 43 -3.47 14.54 -8.06
N LYS A 44 -3.50 15.35 -9.12
CA LYS A 44 -2.35 15.59 -9.99
C LYS A 44 -1.17 16.23 -9.24
N HIS A 45 -1.44 17.12 -8.31
CA HIS A 45 -0.41 17.89 -7.60
C HIS A 45 -0.10 17.35 -6.20
N ALA A 46 -0.65 16.20 -5.80
CA ALA A 46 -0.46 15.66 -4.46
C ALA A 46 1.01 15.44 -4.09
N HIS A 47 1.87 15.08 -5.06
CA HIS A 47 3.32 14.92 -4.87
C HIS A 47 4.03 16.20 -4.39
N GLN A 48 3.40 17.38 -4.53
CA GLN A 48 3.91 18.64 -4.00
C GLN A 48 3.60 18.81 -2.50
N LEU A 49 2.64 18.05 -1.98
CA LEU A 49 2.14 18.11 -0.61
C LEU A 49 2.70 16.99 0.27
N ILE A 50 3.21 15.91 -0.34
CA ILE A 50 3.74 14.75 0.38
C ILE A 50 5.15 14.41 -0.07
N ASN A 51 5.96 13.89 0.85
CA ASN A 51 7.26 13.29 0.56
C ASN A 51 7.25 11.83 1.05
N PRO A 52 6.73 10.89 0.24
CA PRO A 52 6.62 9.49 0.63
C PRO A 52 8.01 8.87 0.79
N LEU A 53 8.18 8.09 1.87
CA LEU A 53 9.37 7.31 2.15
C LEU A 53 8.94 5.88 2.46
N TYR A 54 9.66 4.90 1.92
CA TYR A 54 9.39 3.48 2.15
C TYR A 54 10.69 2.70 2.28
N SER A 55 10.66 1.64 3.08
CA SER A 55 11.74 0.66 3.18
C SER A 55 11.14 -0.69 3.51
N TYR A 56 11.60 -1.74 2.82
CA TYR A 56 11.21 -3.12 3.10
C TYR A 56 12.43 -4.03 2.98
N ILE A 57 12.33 -5.22 3.57
CA ILE A 57 13.33 -6.27 3.45
C ILE A 57 12.58 -7.54 3.09
N ILE A 58 12.93 -8.15 1.96
CA ILE A 58 12.39 -9.45 1.57
C ILE A 58 13.13 -10.52 2.36
N LYS A 59 12.38 -11.42 2.98
CA LYS A 59 12.89 -12.52 3.79
C LYS A 59 12.25 -13.83 3.40
N ASP A 60 12.98 -14.91 3.61
CA ASP A 60 12.47 -16.25 3.34
C ASP A 60 11.41 -16.66 4.36
N VAL A 61 10.31 -17.24 3.87
CA VAL A 61 9.31 -17.92 4.70
C VAL A 61 9.84 -19.33 4.95
N GLU A 62 10.40 -19.55 6.13
CA GLU A 62 11.00 -20.84 6.50
C GLU A 62 9.93 -21.91 6.74
N TRP A 63 8.79 -21.51 7.30
CA TRP A 63 7.69 -22.41 7.60
C TRP A 63 6.39 -21.65 7.87
N ALA A 64 5.27 -22.11 7.35
CA ALA A 64 3.95 -21.58 7.66
C ALA A 64 2.94 -22.72 7.73
N ARG A 65 2.26 -22.88 8.88
CA ARG A 65 1.16 -23.85 9.01
C ARG A 65 0.24 -23.52 10.16
N GLY A 66 -1.07 -23.66 9.92
CA GLY A 66 -2.08 -23.47 10.96
C GLY A 66 -2.20 -22.01 11.37
N SER A 67 -1.74 -21.64 12.57
CA SER A 67 -1.78 -20.26 13.06
C SER A 67 -0.41 -19.68 13.38
N ILE A 68 0.67 -20.36 12.98
CA ILE A 68 2.05 -19.90 13.19
C ILE A 68 2.82 -19.91 11.86
N ALA A 69 3.61 -18.87 11.62
CA ALA A 69 4.64 -18.84 10.58
C ALA A 69 5.97 -18.34 11.13
N PHE A 70 7.06 -18.93 10.65
CA PHE A 70 8.44 -18.56 10.88
C PHE A 70 9.01 -17.95 9.60
N VAL A 71 9.63 -16.78 9.76
CA VAL A 71 10.32 -16.03 8.72
C VAL A 71 11.74 -15.74 9.22
N GLU A 72 12.69 -15.68 8.29
CA GLU A 72 14.12 -15.48 8.55
C GLU A 72 14.41 -14.37 9.61
N ASP A 73 15.47 -14.57 10.38
CA ASP A 73 15.86 -13.79 11.57
C ASP A 73 14.83 -13.84 12.71
N SER A 74 14.19 -14.99 12.91
CA SER A 74 13.32 -15.26 14.07
C SER A 74 12.05 -14.41 14.14
N ILE A 75 11.49 -13.99 13.01
CA ILE A 75 10.18 -13.33 12.98
C ILE A 75 9.09 -14.42 13.08
N ILE A 76 8.19 -14.26 14.05
CA ILE A 76 7.08 -15.20 14.27
C ILE A 76 5.75 -14.48 14.11
N PHE A 77 4.96 -14.90 13.13
CA PHE A 77 3.57 -14.48 13.01
C PHE A 77 2.65 -15.46 13.71
N LYS A 78 1.77 -14.95 14.58
CA LYS A 78 0.70 -15.72 15.24
C LYS A 78 -0.65 -15.25 14.74
N SER A 79 -1.09 -15.76 13.60
CA SER A 79 -2.35 -15.38 12.97
C SER A 79 -2.72 -16.42 11.92
N GLN A 80 -3.96 -16.92 11.97
CA GLN A 80 -4.46 -17.83 10.94
C GLN A 80 -4.53 -17.14 9.57
N VAL A 81 -4.93 -15.86 9.53
CA VAL A 81 -5.08 -15.12 8.27
C VAL A 81 -3.72 -14.89 7.61
N VAL A 82 -2.72 -14.46 8.36
CA VAL A 82 -1.37 -14.23 7.81
C VAL A 82 -0.74 -15.54 7.37
N VAL A 83 -0.90 -16.62 8.14
CA VAL A 83 -0.31 -17.91 7.83
C VAL A 83 -0.90 -18.53 6.57
N GLN A 84 -2.21 -18.43 6.36
CA GLN A 84 -2.84 -18.88 5.12
C GLN A 84 -2.30 -18.17 3.88
N LEU A 85 -1.93 -16.89 4.01
CA LEU A 85 -1.26 -16.15 2.92
C LEU A 85 0.18 -16.67 2.72
N LEU A 86 0.92 -16.90 3.80
CA LEU A 86 2.33 -17.31 3.76
C LEU A 86 2.54 -18.78 3.38
N GLU A 87 1.55 -19.66 3.57
CA GLU A 87 1.63 -21.09 3.22
C GLU A 87 2.00 -21.35 1.75
N GLN A 88 1.71 -20.39 0.86
CA GLN A 88 2.01 -20.47 -0.58
C GLN A 88 3.12 -19.49 -1.00
N CYS A 89 3.78 -18.83 -0.06
CA CYS A 89 4.83 -17.84 -0.32
C CYS A 89 6.20 -18.41 0.00
N GLN A 90 7.15 -18.22 -0.90
CA GLN A 90 8.56 -18.50 -0.63
C GLN A 90 9.22 -17.36 0.17
N GLN A 91 8.78 -16.12 -0.07
CA GLN A 91 9.36 -14.92 0.53
C GLN A 91 8.28 -13.91 0.90
N VAL A 92 8.55 -13.06 1.89
CA VAL A 92 7.67 -11.99 2.37
C VAL A 92 8.47 -10.72 2.64
N ALA A 93 7.88 -9.55 2.37
CA ALA A 93 8.46 -8.23 2.59
C ALA A 93 7.89 -7.53 3.83
#